data_AF-A0A965F0F8-F1
#
_entry.id   AF-A0A965F0F8-F1
#
_cell.length_a   1.000
_cell.length_b   1.000
_cell.length_c   1.000
_cell.angle_alpha   90.00
_cell.angle_beta   90.00
_cell.angle_gamma   90.00
#
_symmetry.space_group_name_H-M   'P 1'
#
loop_
_entity.id
_entity.type
_entity.pdbx_description
1 polymer ?
#
loop_
_entity_poly.entity_id
_entity_poly.type
_entity_poly.pdbx_seq_one_letter_code
_entity_poly.pdbx_strand_id
1 'polypeptide(L)'
;MLMGATHFATPARRWAALISLTLLGLVGCDSRSPQSWVNPQGPYAATIYDLFLPILIAAVVVFVVVQGLIVYSVFKYRERPGGPPAQQFHGNLTVELTSTVITALVFIVVLAMTVNTQRVLSAPLENPPADAIHVKAIGHQWWWEFEYQDSGFVTVPGRSRPSQAEPTISG
;
A
#
# COMPACT_ATOMS: atom_id res chain seq x y z
N MET A 1 -10.99 -24.28 -48.85
CA MET A 1 -11.70 -25.06 -47.83
C MET A 1 -10.64 -25.64 -46.89
N LEU A 2 -10.30 -24.97 -45.78
CA LEU A 2 -9.37 -25.46 -44.76
C LEU A 2 -9.96 -25.15 -43.38
N MET A 3 -10.69 -26.12 -42.82
CA MET A 3 -10.91 -26.29 -41.38
C MET A 3 -9.52 -26.57 -40.76
N GLY A 4 -9.05 -25.93 -39.69
CA GLY A 4 -9.72 -25.74 -38.41
C GLY A 4 -9.16 -26.77 -37.42
N ALA A 5 -8.11 -26.43 -36.68
CA ALA A 5 -7.58 -27.23 -35.57
C ALA A 5 -7.45 -26.35 -34.33
N THR A 6 -8.54 -26.23 -33.58
CA THR A 6 -8.55 -25.64 -32.25
C THR A 6 -8.02 -26.66 -31.24
N HIS A 7 -6.86 -26.39 -30.64
CA HIS A 7 -6.31 -27.20 -29.55
C HIS A 7 -7.22 -27.10 -28.31
N PHE A 8 -8.10 -28.07 -28.12
CA PHE A 8 -8.83 -28.27 -26.86
C PHE A 8 -7.84 -28.74 -25.79
N ALA A 9 -7.42 -27.84 -24.90
CA ALA A 9 -6.65 -28.22 -23.72
C ALA A 9 -7.50 -29.15 -22.83
N THR A 10 -6.96 -30.34 -22.53
CA THR A 10 -7.63 -31.37 -21.72
C THR A 10 -7.98 -30.84 -20.32
N PRO A 11 -9.13 -31.25 -19.74
CA PRO A 11 -9.58 -30.76 -18.43
C PRO A 11 -8.54 -30.99 -17.33
N ALA A 12 -7.79 -32.10 -17.38
CA ALA A 12 -6.73 -32.43 -16.43
C ALA A 12 -5.62 -31.35 -16.36
N ARG A 13 -5.30 -30.69 -17.48
CA ARG A 13 -4.30 -29.62 -17.52
C ARG A 13 -4.80 -28.32 -16.87
N ARG A 14 -6.11 -28.07 -16.92
CA ARG A 14 -6.75 -26.92 -16.25
C ARG A 14 -6.80 -27.11 -14.74
N TRP A 15 -7.12 -28.31 -14.27
CA TRP A 15 -7.11 -28.64 -12.83
C TRP A 15 -5.71 -28.63 -12.24
N ALA A 16 -4.71 -29.17 -12.95
CA ALA A 16 -3.32 -29.10 -12.52
C ALA A 16 -2.82 -27.64 -12.43
N ALA A 17 -3.18 -26.77 -13.37
CA ALA A 17 -2.82 -25.36 -13.32
C ALA A 17 -3.47 -24.62 -12.13
N LEU A 18 -4.73 -24.91 -11.82
CA LEU A 18 -5.43 -24.34 -10.66
C LEU A 18 -4.80 -24.82 -9.34
N ILE A 19 -4.54 -26.12 -9.20
CA ILE A 19 -3.92 -26.70 -8.00
C ILE A 19 -2.51 -26.12 -7.79
N SER A 20 -1.71 -26.01 -8.85
CA SER A 20 -0.38 -25.39 -8.78
C SER A 20 -0.44 -23.91 -8.40
N LEU A 21 -1.42 -23.15 -8.90
CA LEU A 21 -1.63 -21.75 -8.54
C LEU A 21 -2.07 -21.60 -7.07
N THR A 22 -2.93 -22.51 -6.59
CA THR A 22 -3.35 -22.55 -5.19
C THR A 22 -2.17 -22.90 -4.28
N LEU A 23 -1.41 -23.95 -4.59
CA LEU A 23 -0.24 -24.38 -3.81
C LEU A 23 0.84 -23.29 -3.76
N LEU A 24 1.06 -22.55 -4.86
CA LEU A 24 1.97 -21.41 -4.89
C LEU A 24 1.48 -20.27 -3.98
N GLY A 25 0.16 -20.08 -3.87
CA GLY A 25 -0.45 -19.13 -2.94
C GLY A 25 -0.25 -19.46 -1.46
N LEU A 26 -0.08 -20.75 -1.10
CA LEU A 26 0.16 -21.16 0.29
C LEU A 26 1.60 -20.93 0.78
N VAL A 27 2.58 -20.73 -0.12
CA VAL A 27 3.99 -20.51 0.26
C VAL A 27 4.19 -19.20 1.05
N GLY A 28 3.25 -18.25 0.96
CA GLY A 28 3.33 -16.98 1.67
C GLY A 28 2.85 -16.98 3.13
N CYS A 29 2.37 -18.10 3.66
CA CYS A 29 1.82 -18.16 5.02
C CYS A 29 2.90 -18.58 6.04
N ASP A 30 3.60 -17.61 6.63
CA ASP A 30 4.45 -17.83 7.82
C ASP A 30 3.72 -17.32 9.09
N SER A 31 3.41 -18.24 10.01
CA SER A 31 2.70 -17.96 11.26
C SER A 31 3.61 -17.62 12.43
N ARG A 32 4.93 -17.84 12.31
CA ARG A 32 5.89 -17.65 13.42
C ARG A 32 6.40 -16.21 13.53
N SER A 33 6.45 -15.49 12.41
CA SER A 33 6.97 -14.13 12.33
C SER A 33 6.10 -13.29 11.39
N PRO A 34 4.84 -13.01 11.74
CA PRO A 34 3.95 -12.25 10.87
C PRO A 34 4.48 -10.82 10.72
N GLN A 35 5.12 -10.53 9.59
CA GLN A 35 5.41 -9.15 9.19
C GLN A 35 4.14 -8.50 8.68
N SER A 36 3.31 -8.03 9.62
CA SER A 36 2.06 -7.37 9.32
C SER A 36 2.18 -5.86 9.50
N TRP A 37 1.98 -5.13 8.41
CA TRP A 37 1.86 -3.66 8.42
C TRP A 37 0.42 -3.19 8.78
N VAL A 38 -0.55 -4.11 8.76
CA VAL A 38 -1.97 -3.86 9.09
C VAL A 38 -2.33 -4.10 10.56
N ASN A 39 -1.35 -4.48 11.39
CA ASN A 39 -1.54 -4.71 12.82
C ASN A 39 -0.57 -3.83 13.62
N PRO A 40 -0.93 -2.56 13.89
CA PRO A 40 -0.01 -1.60 14.51
C PRO A 40 0.32 -2.01 15.96
N GLN A 41 1.61 -2.00 16.31
CA GLN A 41 2.10 -2.34 17.66
C GLN A 41 2.60 -1.11 18.45
N GLY A 42 2.66 0.06 17.82
CA GLY A 42 3.15 1.30 18.44
C GLY A 42 2.23 2.49 18.15
N PRO A 43 2.34 3.57 18.94
CA PRO A 43 1.44 4.73 18.85
C PRO A 43 1.53 5.41 17.47
N TYR A 44 2.74 5.59 16.93
CA TYR A 44 2.93 6.14 15.59
C TYR A 44 2.34 5.25 14.50
N ALA A 45 2.49 3.93 14.62
CA ALA A 45 1.93 2.97 13.67
C ALA A 45 0.39 2.99 13.71
N ALA A 46 -0.20 3.15 14.90
CA ALA A 46 -1.65 3.28 15.06
C ALA A 46 -2.17 4.55 14.36
N THR A 47 -1.51 5.68 14.55
CA THR A 47 -1.87 6.94 13.85
C THR A 47 -1.82 6.79 12.33
N ILE A 48 -0.80 6.10 11.79
CA ILE A 48 -0.70 5.82 10.35
C ILE A 48 -1.83 4.89 9.90
N TYR A 49 -2.15 3.87 10.70
CA TYR A 49 -3.22 2.93 10.40
C TYR A 49 -4.60 3.62 10.36
N ASP A 50 -4.85 4.55 11.28
CA ASP A 50 -6.09 5.33 11.34
C ASP A 50 -6.25 6.28 10.15
N LEU A 51 -5.15 6.72 9.52
CA LEU A 51 -5.17 7.41 8.23
C LEU A 51 -5.40 6.43 7.07
N PHE A 52 -4.72 5.29 7.10
CA PHE A 52 -4.72 4.31 6.02
C PHE A 52 -6.11 3.68 5.80
N LEU A 53 -6.77 3.25 6.88
CA LEU A 53 -8.00 2.47 6.77
C LEU A 53 -9.15 3.25 6.09
N PRO A 54 -9.43 4.52 6.42
CA PRO A 54 -10.43 5.33 5.70
C PRO A 54 -10.09 5.54 4.23
N ILE A 55 -8.81 5.78 3.90
CA ILE A 55 -8.36 5.96 2.51
C ILE A 55 -8.57 4.66 1.73
N LEU A 56 -8.22 3.52 2.31
CA LEU A 56 -8.44 2.20 1.70
C LEU A 56 -9.93 1.96 1.44
N ILE A 57 -10.79 2.23 2.42
CA ILE A 57 -12.24 2.08 2.28
C ILE A 57 -12.76 2.97 1.13
N ALA A 58 -12.35 4.24 1.09
CA ALA A 58 -12.73 5.16 0.02
C ALA A 58 -12.27 4.66 -1.37
N ALA A 59 -11.03 4.16 -1.47
CA ALA A 59 -10.49 3.59 -2.70
C ALA A 59 -11.29 2.36 -3.15
N VAL A 60 -11.63 1.46 -2.23
CA VAL A 60 -12.46 0.28 -2.52
C VAL A 60 -13.86 0.69 -2.99
N VAL A 61 -14.48 1.70 -2.37
CA VAL A 61 -15.79 2.21 -2.79
C VAL A 61 -15.74 2.74 -4.23
N VAL A 62 -14.76 3.59 -4.56
CA VAL A 62 -14.58 4.11 -5.92
C VAL A 62 -14.33 2.98 -6.91
N PHE A 63 -13.48 2.02 -6.54
CA PHE A 63 -13.19 0.85 -7.36
C PHE A 63 -14.47 0.05 -7.67
N VAL A 64 -15.29 -0.25 -6.66
CA VAL A 64 -16.55 -0.99 -6.84
C VAL A 64 -17.53 -0.21 -7.73
N VAL A 65 -17.64 1.11 -7.56
CA VAL A 65 -18.51 1.96 -8.39
C VAL A 65 -18.08 1.92 -9.86
N VAL A 66 -16.78 2.14 -10.13
CA VAL A 66 -16.23 2.14 -11.49
C VAL A 66 -16.36 0.75 -12.12
N GLN A 67 -15.96 -0.29 -11.39
CA GLN A 67 -16.04 -1.67 -11.88
C GLN A 67 -17.49 -2.08 -12.13
N GLY A 68 -18.41 -1.68 -11.26
CA GLY A 68 -19.85 -1.89 -11.40
C GLY A 68 -20.42 -1.19 -12.64
N LEU A 69 -20.04 0.07 -12.88
CA LEU A 69 -20.45 0.83 -14.07
C LEU A 69 -19.94 0.18 -15.36
N ILE A 70 -18.69 -0.31 -15.38
CA ILE A 70 -18.12 -1.02 -16.53
C ILE A 70 -18.89 -2.32 -16.77
N VAL A 71 -19.08 -3.15 -15.74
CA VAL A 71 -19.81 -4.42 -15.83
C VAL A 71 -21.24 -4.20 -16.29
N TYR A 72 -21.92 -3.21 -15.72
CA TYR A 72 -23.26 -2.79 -16.14
C TYR A 72 -23.30 -2.38 -17.61
N SER A 73 -22.35 -1.56 -18.05
CA SER A 73 -22.28 -1.07 -19.42
C SER A 73 -22.07 -2.22 -20.41
N VAL A 74 -21.17 -3.15 -20.08
CA VAL A 74 -20.92 -4.35 -20.88
C VAL A 74 -22.18 -5.20 -21.02
N PHE A 75 -22.92 -5.44 -19.94
CA PHE A 75 -24.13 -6.29 -20.02
C PHE A 75 -25.32 -5.60 -20.67
N LYS A 76 -25.52 -4.31 -20.40
CA LYS A 76 -26.67 -3.55 -20.91
C LYS A 76 -26.53 -3.18 -22.38
N TYR A 77 -25.35 -2.72 -22.79
CA TYR A 77 -25.09 -2.22 -24.15
C TYR A 77 -24.39 -3.26 -25.04
N ARG A 78 -24.38 -4.53 -24.63
CA ARG A 78 -23.90 -5.62 -25.46
C ARG A 78 -24.69 -5.68 -26.77
N GLU A 79 -23.97 -5.71 -27.88
CA GLU A 79 -24.56 -5.85 -29.21
C GLU A 79 -25.34 -7.17 -29.33
N ARG A 80 -26.53 -7.08 -29.93
CA ARG A 80 -27.41 -8.22 -30.20
C ARG A 80 -27.68 -8.31 -31.70
N PRO A 81 -27.77 -9.53 -32.27
CA PRO A 81 -28.13 -9.70 -33.68
C PRO A 81 -29.46 -9.00 -33.99
N GLY A 82 -29.46 -8.14 -35.00
CA GLY A 82 -30.65 -7.36 -35.42
C GLY A 82 -30.96 -6.12 -34.57
N GLY A 83 -30.05 -5.69 -33.69
CA GLY A 83 -30.20 -4.44 -32.94
C GLY A 83 -30.02 -3.18 -33.80
N PRO A 84 -30.63 -2.04 -33.42
CA PRO A 84 -30.38 -0.76 -34.07
C PRO A 84 -28.90 -0.34 -33.90
N PRO A 85 -28.35 0.44 -34.86
CA PRO A 85 -26.96 0.90 -34.78
C PRO A 85 -26.73 1.79 -33.55
N ALA A 86 -25.51 1.75 -33.01
CA ALA A 86 -25.14 2.52 -31.83
C ALA A 86 -25.21 4.04 -32.11
N GLN A 87 -25.92 4.77 -31.24
CA GLN A 87 -26.02 6.22 -31.33
C GLN A 87 -24.66 6.87 -31.05
N GLN A 88 -24.17 7.70 -31.97
CA GLN A 88 -22.90 8.39 -31.86
C GLN A 88 -23.06 9.66 -31.01
N PHE A 89 -22.46 9.67 -29.83
CA PHE A 89 -22.33 10.85 -28.98
C PHE A 89 -20.86 11.24 -28.88
N HIS A 90 -20.55 12.53 -29.05
CA HIS A 90 -19.18 13.04 -29.05
C HIS A 90 -18.65 13.41 -27.65
N GLY A 91 -19.53 13.52 -26.65
CA GLY A 91 -19.16 13.85 -25.29
C GLY A 91 -20.33 14.44 -24.51
N ASN A 92 -20.15 14.57 -23.20
CA ASN A 92 -21.09 15.26 -22.34
C ASN A 92 -20.31 16.07 -21.31
N LEU A 93 -20.29 17.39 -21.52
CA LEU A 93 -19.58 18.33 -20.66
C LEU A 93 -20.01 18.20 -19.19
N THR A 94 -21.29 17.91 -18.92
CA THR A 94 -21.77 17.71 -17.55
C THR A 94 -21.10 16.51 -16.89
N VAL A 95 -20.89 15.41 -17.62
CA VAL A 95 -20.24 14.20 -17.09
C VAL A 95 -18.74 14.43 -16.88
N GLU A 96 -18.09 15.08 -17.84
CA GLU A 96 -16.67 15.42 -17.78
C GLU A 96 -16.37 16.35 -16.60
N LEU A 97 -17.18 17.38 -16.40
CA LEU A 97 -17.00 18.32 -15.29
C LEU A 97 -17.32 17.66 -13.95
N THR A 98 -18.41 16.88 -13.87
CA THR A 98 -18.82 16.19 -12.65
C THR A 98 -17.75 15.21 -12.17
N SER A 99 -17.21 14.39 -13.08
CA SER A 99 -16.14 13.43 -12.74
C SER A 99 -14.85 14.13 -12.27
N THR A 100 -14.47 15.23 -12.93
CA THR A 100 -13.28 16.01 -12.55
C THR A 100 -13.45 16.65 -11.17
N VAL A 101 -14.60 17.26 -10.90
CA VAL A 101 -14.88 17.91 -9.61
C VAL A 101 -14.95 16.89 -8.48
N ILE A 102 -15.63 15.76 -8.68
CA ILE A 102 -15.68 14.67 -7.69
C ILE A 102 -14.27 14.15 -7.39
N THR A 103 -13.47 13.91 -8.43
CA THR A 103 -12.09 13.43 -8.28
C THR A 103 -11.23 14.43 -7.51
N ALA A 104 -11.29 15.71 -7.89
CA ALA A 104 -10.56 16.78 -7.20
C ALA A 104 -10.95 16.89 -5.72
N LEU A 105 -12.24 16.78 -5.40
CA LEU A 105 -12.74 16.84 -4.02
C LEU A 105 -12.20 15.67 -3.18
N VAL A 106 -12.21 14.44 -3.72
CA VAL A 106 -11.65 13.27 -3.03
C VAL A 106 -10.16 13.49 -2.74
N PHE A 107 -9.39 13.99 -3.69
CA PHE A 107 -7.96 14.30 -3.47
C PHE A 107 -7.74 15.36 -2.40
N ILE A 108 -8.52 16.43 -2.38
CA ILE A 108 -8.42 17.49 -1.37
C ILE A 108 -8.64 16.94 0.03
N VAL A 109 -9.65 16.08 0.22
CA VAL A 109 -9.95 15.46 1.52
C VAL A 109 -8.79 14.56 1.96
N VAL A 110 -8.30 13.69 1.07
CA VAL A 110 -7.16 12.81 1.38
C VAL A 110 -5.91 13.61 1.73
N LEU A 111 -5.64 14.69 0.98
CA LEU A 111 -4.50 15.57 1.23
C LEU A 111 -4.62 16.26 2.59
N ALA A 112 -5.79 16.78 2.95
CA ALA A 112 -6.02 17.41 4.24
C ALA A 112 -5.77 16.45 5.41
N MET A 113 -6.28 15.21 5.32
CA MET A 113 -6.04 14.16 6.32
C MET A 113 -4.56 13.79 6.42
N THR A 114 -3.89 13.69 5.27
CA THR A 114 -2.46 13.36 5.20
C THR A 114 -1.61 14.45 5.84
N VAL A 115 -1.85 15.72 5.51
CA VAL A 115 -1.12 16.86 6.10
C VAL A 115 -1.34 16.94 7.61
N ASN A 116 -2.57 16.71 8.09
CA ASN A 116 -2.85 16.68 9.53
C ASN A 116 -2.07 15.57 10.23
N THR A 117 -2.09 14.36 9.68
CA THR A 117 -1.35 13.22 10.22
C THR A 117 0.15 13.47 10.21
N GLN A 118 0.69 14.01 9.11
CA GLN A 118 2.11 14.33 9.01
C GLN A 118 2.55 15.32 10.09
N ARG A 119 1.75 16.35 10.38
CA ARG A 119 2.05 17.30 11.47
C ARG A 119 2.17 16.63 12.82
N VAL A 120 1.25 15.70 13.13
CA VAL A 120 1.29 14.92 14.39
C VAL A 120 2.53 14.03 14.45
N LEU A 121 2.88 13.36 13.35
CA LEU A 121 4.04 12.46 13.30
C LEU A 121 5.37 13.21 13.33
N SER A 122 5.43 14.43 12.79
CA SER A 122 6.63 15.26 12.75
C SER A 122 6.84 16.10 14.01
N ALA A 123 5.86 16.15 14.90
CA ALA A 123 5.96 16.92 16.14
C ALA A 123 7.14 16.37 16.97
N PRO A 124 8.04 17.23 17.47
CA PRO A 124 9.05 16.81 18.42
C PRO A 124 8.39 16.10 19.60
N LEU A 125 9.09 15.11 20.18
CA LEU A 125 8.70 14.55 21.46
C LEU A 125 8.87 15.65 22.52
N GLU A 126 7.84 16.47 22.71
CA GLU A 126 7.89 17.60 23.66
C GLU A 126 7.97 17.13 25.11
N ASN A 127 7.50 15.92 25.40
CA ASN A 127 7.54 15.30 26.73
C ASN A 127 7.83 13.80 26.62
N PRO A 128 9.08 13.38 26.38
CA PRO A 128 9.42 11.98 26.50
C PRO A 128 9.17 11.50 27.94
N PRO A 129 8.74 10.25 28.14
CA PRO A 129 8.69 9.63 29.46
C PRO A 129 10.03 9.77 30.19
N ALA A 130 10.01 9.89 31.53
CA ALA A 130 11.24 10.05 32.32
C ALA A 130 12.18 8.83 32.22
N ASP A 131 11.67 7.68 31.79
CA ASP A 131 12.36 6.42 31.52
C ASP A 131 12.69 6.21 30.03
N ALA A 132 12.55 7.24 29.19
CA ALA A 132 12.89 7.16 27.78
C ALA A 132 14.40 6.94 27.57
N ILE A 133 14.74 5.99 26.70
CA ILE A 133 16.12 5.68 26.32
C ILE A 133 16.50 6.47 25.08
N HIS A 134 17.60 7.21 25.16
CA HIS A 134 18.17 7.95 24.05
C HIS A 134 19.04 7.04 23.18
N VAL A 135 18.55 6.71 21.99
CA VAL A 135 19.25 5.88 21.02
C VAL A 135 19.59 6.72 19.78
N LYS A 136 20.88 6.82 19.46
CA LYS A 136 21.36 7.37 18.20
C LYS A 136 21.55 6.25 17.20
N ALA A 137 20.72 6.25 16.14
CA ALA A 137 20.83 5.32 15.03
C ALA A 137 21.70 5.91 13.91
N ILE A 138 22.74 5.18 13.49
CA ILE A 138 23.66 5.58 12.42
C ILE A 138 23.50 4.59 11.26
N GLY A 139 23.20 5.11 10.08
CA GLY A 139 23.10 4.32 8.86
C GLY A 139 24.45 4.20 8.17
N HIS A 140 24.93 2.97 8.02
CA HIS A 140 26.11 2.64 7.22
C HIS A 140 25.68 1.96 5.92
N GLN A 141 26.60 1.84 4.97
CA GLN A 141 26.29 1.06 3.76
C GLN A 141 26.05 -0.40 4.16
N TRP A 142 24.81 -0.88 3.97
CA TRP A 142 24.33 -2.24 4.24
C TRP A 142 24.22 -2.68 5.71
N TRP A 143 24.41 -1.79 6.69
CA TRP A 143 24.19 -2.12 8.11
C TRP A 143 23.84 -0.88 8.94
N TRP A 144 23.37 -1.12 10.16
CA TRP A 144 22.97 -0.07 11.10
C TRP A 144 23.73 -0.20 12.41
N GLU A 145 24.15 0.92 12.97
CA GLU A 145 24.79 1.02 14.28
C GLU A 145 23.87 1.78 15.23
N PHE A 146 23.77 1.33 16.48
CA PHE A 146 22.95 1.97 17.50
C PHE A 146 23.80 2.31 18.71
N GLU A 147 23.77 3.56 19.13
CA GLU A 147 24.47 4.09 20.30
C GLU A 147 23.46 4.48 21.37
N TYR A 148 23.59 3.87 22.56
CA TYR A 148 22.74 4.11 23.72
C TYR A 148 23.38 5.19 24.60
N GLN A 149 22.92 6.42 24.46
CA GLN A 149 23.59 7.59 25.06
C GLN A 149 23.57 7.55 26.59
N ASP A 150 22.49 7.02 27.18
CA ASP A 150 22.34 6.95 28.65
C ASP A 150 23.25 5.90 29.31
N SER A 151 23.72 4.91 28.53
CA SER A 151 24.56 3.81 29.05
C SER A 151 26.00 3.84 28.55
N GLY A 152 26.30 4.69 27.55
CA GLY A 152 27.64 4.81 26.95
C GLY A 152 28.06 3.60 26.11
N PHE A 153 27.13 2.74 25.67
CA PHE A 153 27.42 1.56 24.85
C PHE A 153 26.98 1.73 23.39
N VAL A 154 27.78 1.18 22.48
CA VAL A 154 27.50 1.11 21.05
C VAL A 154 27.36 -0.34 20.62
N THR A 155 26.27 -0.65 19.91
CA THR A 155 26.03 -1.97 19.32
C THR A 155 26.32 -1.95 17.84
N VAL A 156 27.39 -2.64 17.45
CA VAL A 156 27.73 -3.02 16.07
C VAL A 156 27.26 -4.46 15.86
N PRO A 157 26.78 -4.86 14.67
CA PRO A 157 26.44 -6.25 14.39
C PRO A 157 27.58 -7.20 14.79
N GLY A 158 27.34 -8.05 15.80
CA GLY A 158 28.31 -9.01 16.33
C GLY A 158 29.32 -8.49 17.36
N ARG A 159 29.26 -7.21 17.79
CA ARG A 159 30.15 -6.68 18.86
C ARG A 159 29.57 -5.44 19.57
N SER A 160 29.51 -5.46 20.89
CA SER A 160 29.28 -4.26 21.71
C SER A 160 30.62 -3.63 22.12
N ARG A 161 30.78 -2.31 21.97
CA ARG A 161 31.96 -1.56 22.44
C ARG A 161 31.51 -0.32 23.23
N PRO A 162 32.33 0.17 24.19
CA PRO A 162 32.08 1.45 24.81
C PRO A 162 32.13 2.58 23.77
N SER A 163 31.18 3.51 23.85
CA SER A 163 31.10 4.69 22.97
C SER A 163 32.43 5.46 23.02
N GLN A 164 33.07 5.60 21.87
CA GLN A 164 34.25 6.44 21.70
C GLN A 164 33.76 7.80 21.22
N ALA A 165 33.76 8.80 22.09
CA ALA A 165 33.62 10.18 21.65
C ALA A 165 34.86 10.53 20.81
N GLU A 166 34.73 10.48 19.49
CA GLU A 166 35.81 10.84 18.58
C GLU A 166 36.17 12.32 18.77
N PRO A 167 37.44 12.70 18.98
CA PRO A 167 37.81 14.10 19.06
C PRO A 167 37.62 14.72 17.68
N THR A 168 36.78 15.75 17.59
CA THR A 168 36.61 16.58 16.39
C THR A 168 37.99 17.03 15.89
N ILE A 169 38.48 16.42 14.82
CA ILE A 169 39.67 16.91 14.11
C ILE A 169 39.25 18.19 13.40
N SER A 170 39.51 19.33 14.04
CA SER A 170 39.49 20.64 13.39
C SER A 170 40.60 20.66 12.34
N GLY A 171 40.22 20.79 11.07
CA GLY A 171 41.10 21.11 9.94
C GLY A 171 40.54 22.30 9.19
#